data_AF-A0A9R0Y855-F1
#
_entry.id   AF-A0A9R0Y855-F1
#
_cell.length_a   1.000
_cell.length_b   1.000
_cell.length_c   1.000
_cell.angle_alpha   90.00
_cell.angle_beta   90.00
_cell.angle_gamma   90.00
#
_symmetry.space_group_name_H-M   'P 1'
#
loop_
_entity.id
_entity.type
_entity.pdbx_description
1 polymer ?
#
loop_
_entity_poly.entity_id
_entity_poly.type
_entity_poly.pdbx_seq_one_letter_code
_entity_poly.pdbx_strand_id
1 'polypeptide(L)'
;MDTRHYVLGWSFGMNGQAAPSIDISKLPKVPRLRQKGQSMLLAIILPIATAALIISIGTIVTLMVRRKRRYREVREDWESEFGPHWFSYKDLFKATQGFKSKNLVGAGGFGEVYRGVLKLSKKEIAVKRMSHESRQGMKEFITEVVSIGRLRHRNLVQLLGYSRRKGELMLVYDYMSNGSLDKYIHCQGDDKPTLNWAQRFQVIKGIATGLLYLHEKWEKVVVHRDIKASNVLLDHEMNGRLGDFGLARLYDHGTDPQSTHMVGTMGYLAPELVRTGKASPLTDVYAFG
;
A
#
# COMPACT_ATOMS: atom_id res chain seq x y z
N MET A 1 -25.72 -34.36 49.45
CA MET A 1 -26.45 -34.00 50.69
C MET A 1 -25.62 -34.53 51.84
N ASP A 2 -25.01 -33.65 52.63
CA ASP A 2 -24.21 -34.04 53.80
C ASP A 2 -25.15 -34.35 54.96
N THR A 3 -25.43 -35.63 55.22
CA THR A 3 -26.10 -36.04 56.45
C THR A 3 -25.06 -36.15 57.57
N ARG A 4 -25.31 -35.47 58.69
CA ARG A 4 -24.48 -35.56 59.90
C ARG A 4 -25.33 -36.11 61.02
N HIS A 5 -24.86 -37.18 61.64
CA HIS A 5 -25.52 -37.83 62.76
C HIS A 5 -24.81 -37.46 64.07
N TYR A 6 -25.57 -37.03 65.07
CA TYR A 6 -25.06 -36.71 66.40
C TYR A 6 -25.62 -37.70 67.41
N VAL A 7 -24.75 -38.36 68.16
CA VAL A 7 -25.15 -39.18 69.32
C VAL A 7 -25.12 -38.25 70.53
N LEU A 8 -26.30 -37.91 71.05
CA LEU A 8 -26.45 -36.94 72.15
C LEU A 8 -26.30 -37.57 73.54
N GLY A 9 -26.45 -38.89 73.66
CA GLY A 9 -26.28 -39.65 74.88
C GLY A 9 -26.37 -41.15 74.64
N TRP A 10 -25.84 -41.95 75.56
CA TRP A 10 -25.89 -43.41 75.54
C TRP A 10 -25.90 -43.94 76.99
N SER A 11 -26.49 -45.12 77.21
CA SER A 11 -26.59 -45.79 78.52
C SER A 11 -26.29 -47.27 78.33
N PHE A 12 -25.62 -47.88 79.30
CA PHE A 12 -25.16 -49.27 79.23
C PHE A 12 -25.29 -49.94 80.60
N GLY A 13 -25.75 -51.20 80.62
CA GLY A 13 -25.92 -52.01 81.84
C GLY A 13 -25.02 -53.24 81.80
N MET A 14 -24.51 -53.65 82.97
CA MET A 14 -23.63 -54.83 83.12
C MET A 14 -24.20 -55.83 84.13
N ASN A 15 -23.81 -57.10 83.98
CA ASN A 15 -24.12 -58.21 84.90
C ASN A 15 -25.62 -58.48 85.11
N GLY A 16 -26.41 -58.46 84.02
CA GLY A 16 -27.82 -58.86 84.02
C GLY A 16 -28.80 -57.83 84.58
N GLN A 17 -28.34 -56.64 84.96
CA GLN A 17 -29.21 -55.52 85.34
C GLN A 17 -29.52 -54.63 84.13
N ALA A 18 -30.78 -54.16 84.03
CA ALA A 18 -31.22 -53.29 82.95
C ALA A 18 -30.51 -51.92 83.00
N ALA A 19 -30.13 -51.39 81.83
CA ALA A 19 -29.47 -50.09 81.72
C ALA A 19 -30.40 -48.96 82.24
N PRO A 20 -29.88 -47.98 83.00
CA PRO A 20 -30.69 -46.88 83.50
C PRO A 20 -31.24 -46.01 82.36
N SER A 21 -32.46 -45.50 82.52
CA SER A 21 -33.10 -44.66 81.52
C SER A 21 -32.34 -43.33 81.37
N ILE A 22 -32.10 -42.92 80.12
CA ILE A 22 -31.45 -41.65 79.83
C ILE A 22 -32.46 -40.53 80.10
N ASP A 23 -32.09 -39.59 80.97
CA ASP A 23 -32.86 -38.37 81.23
C ASP A 23 -32.71 -37.39 80.05
N ILE A 24 -33.74 -37.35 79.22
CA ILE A 24 -33.79 -36.54 77.99
C ILE A 24 -33.65 -35.05 78.30
N SER A 25 -34.08 -34.60 79.49
CA SER A 25 -34.05 -33.18 79.88
C SER A 25 -32.63 -32.63 80.08
N LYS A 26 -31.66 -33.53 80.33
CA LYS A 26 -30.26 -33.19 80.57
C LYS A 26 -29.38 -33.29 79.33
N LEU A 27 -29.92 -33.72 78.19
CA LEU A 27 -29.16 -33.83 76.96
C LEU A 27 -28.79 -32.45 76.40
N PRO A 28 -27.57 -32.27 75.86
CA PRO A 28 -27.16 -31.01 75.26
C PRO A 28 -27.99 -30.71 73.99
N LYS A 29 -28.28 -29.42 73.76
CA LYS A 29 -28.98 -28.98 72.55
C LYS A 29 -28.05 -29.11 71.33
N VAL A 30 -28.57 -29.70 70.25
CA VAL A 30 -27.85 -29.82 68.98
C VAL A 30 -27.40 -28.43 68.48
N PRO A 31 -26.16 -28.27 67.97
CA PRO A 31 -25.71 -27.00 67.40
C PRO A 31 -26.65 -26.53 66.28
N ARG A 32 -27.24 -25.34 66.41
CA ARG A 32 -27.98 -24.69 65.31
C ARG A 32 -26.98 -24.03 64.37
N LEU A 33 -26.80 -24.60 63.17
CA LEU A 33 -26.04 -23.95 62.10
C LEU A 33 -26.77 -22.66 61.69
N ARG A 34 -26.21 -21.51 62.07
CA ARG A 34 -26.60 -20.20 61.52
C ARG A 34 -26.23 -20.20 60.04
N GLN A 35 -27.19 -20.47 59.15
CA GLN A 35 -26.98 -20.27 57.72
C GLN A 35 -26.64 -18.80 57.50
N LYS A 36 -25.38 -18.53 57.13
CA LYS A 36 -24.95 -17.22 56.67
C LYS A 36 -25.65 -17.03 55.32
N GLY A 37 -26.76 -16.28 55.30
CA GLY A 37 -27.46 -15.97 54.07
C GLY A 37 -26.49 -15.30 53.11
N GLN A 38 -26.07 -16.01 52.07
CA GLN A 38 -25.40 -15.36 50.95
C GLN A 38 -26.39 -14.32 50.41
N SER A 39 -25.97 -13.06 50.38
CA SER A 39 -26.83 -11.97 49.91
C SER A 39 -27.32 -12.33 48.51
N MET A 40 -28.62 -12.62 48.36
CA MET A 40 -29.28 -12.90 47.06
C MET A 40 -28.89 -11.88 45.99
N LEU A 41 -28.64 -10.64 46.42
CA LEU A 41 -28.14 -9.56 45.59
C LEU A 41 -26.78 -9.87 44.94
N LEU A 42 -25.83 -10.46 45.67
CA LEU A 42 -24.52 -10.85 45.13
C LEU A 42 -24.65 -12.00 44.13
N ALA A 43 -25.58 -12.94 44.37
CA ALA A 43 -25.84 -14.06 43.46
C ALA A 43 -26.43 -13.61 42.12
N ILE A 44 -27.11 -12.46 42.08
CA ILE A 44 -27.69 -11.87 40.86
C ILE A 44 -26.73 -10.87 40.19
N ILE A 45 -26.05 -10.03 40.97
CA ILE A 45 -25.14 -9.00 40.43
C ILE A 45 -23.90 -9.63 39.80
N LEU A 46 -23.33 -10.67 40.41
CA LEU A 46 -22.08 -11.26 39.93
C LEU A 46 -22.20 -11.85 38.50
N PRO A 47 -23.24 -12.62 38.14
CA PRO A 47 -23.48 -13.07 36.76
C PRO A 47 -23.71 -11.93 35.76
N ILE A 48 -24.43 -10.87 36.16
CA ILE A 48 -24.71 -9.73 35.28
C ILE A 48 -23.41 -8.96 35.01
N ALA A 49 -22.60 -8.72 36.03
CA ALA A 49 -21.33 -8.03 35.91
C ALA A 49 -20.33 -8.83 35.06
N THR A 50 -20.27 -10.16 35.23
CA THR A 50 -19.40 -11.01 34.40
C THR A 50 -19.86 -11.05 32.94
N ALA A 51 -21.17 -11.17 32.69
CA ALA A 51 -21.72 -11.11 31.34
C ALA A 51 -21.42 -9.76 30.65
N ALA A 52 -21.61 -8.65 31.36
CA ALA A 52 -21.31 -7.31 30.84
C ALA A 52 -19.83 -7.14 30.50
N LEU A 53 -18.92 -7.66 31.35
CA LEU A 53 -17.49 -7.63 31.10
C LEU A 53 -17.12 -8.43 29.84
N ILE A 54 -17.67 -9.64 29.68
CA ILE A 54 -17.42 -10.47 28.49
C ILE A 54 -17.88 -9.77 27.22
N ILE A 55 -19.06 -9.13 27.23
CA ILE A 55 -19.58 -8.36 26.09
C ILE A 55 -18.68 -7.17 25.77
N SER A 56 -18.20 -6.44 26.80
CA SER A 56 -17.29 -5.31 26.61
C SER A 56 -15.96 -5.72 25.99
N ILE A 57 -15.37 -6.84 26.43
CA ILE A 57 -14.14 -7.38 25.86
C ILE A 57 -14.39 -7.85 24.42
N GLY A 58 -15.49 -8.57 24.18
CA GLY A 58 -15.86 -9.04 22.84
C GLY A 58 -16.06 -7.89 21.86
N THR A 59 -16.69 -6.80 22.28
CA THR A 59 -16.88 -5.60 21.45
C THR A 59 -15.55 -4.88 21.20
N ILE A 60 -14.69 -4.72 22.21
CA ILE A 60 -13.33 -4.16 22.03
C ILE A 60 -12.52 -5.01 21.06
N VAL A 61 -12.49 -6.34 21.23
CA VAL A 61 -11.78 -7.26 20.33
C VAL A 61 -12.36 -7.17 18.92
N THR A 62 -13.69 -7.13 18.78
CA THR A 62 -14.35 -6.99 17.47
C THR A 62 -14.02 -5.64 16.83
N LEU A 63 -13.98 -4.56 17.60
CA LEU A 63 -13.56 -3.24 17.14
C LEU A 63 -12.08 -3.22 16.76
N MET A 64 -11.21 -3.86 17.54
CA MET A 64 -9.78 -4.01 17.23
C MET A 64 -9.55 -4.88 15.99
N VAL A 65 -10.29 -5.97 15.80
CA VAL A 65 -10.23 -6.84 14.62
C VAL A 65 -10.83 -6.14 13.41
N ARG A 66 -11.97 -5.45 13.53
CA ARG A 66 -12.54 -4.62 12.46
C ARG A 66 -11.61 -3.48 12.09
N ARG A 67 -10.96 -2.85 13.08
CA ARG A 67 -9.91 -1.84 12.87
C ARG A 67 -8.74 -2.49 12.13
N LYS A 68 -8.18 -3.59 12.63
CA LYS A 68 -7.04 -4.30 12.03
C LYS A 68 -7.36 -4.90 10.65
N ARG A 69 -8.60 -5.29 10.37
CA ARG A 69 -9.09 -5.69 9.03
C ARG A 69 -9.26 -4.49 8.11
N ARG A 70 -9.81 -3.37 8.60
CA ARG A 70 -9.97 -2.11 7.85
C ARG A 70 -8.62 -1.43 7.53
N TYR A 71 -7.61 -1.67 8.37
CA TYR A 71 -6.21 -1.27 8.20
C TYR A 71 -5.31 -2.44 7.78
N ARG A 72 -5.87 -3.60 7.40
CA ARG A 72 -5.09 -4.68 6.78
C ARG A 72 -4.82 -4.19 5.37
N GLU A 73 -3.68 -3.55 5.22
CA GLU A 73 -3.10 -3.25 3.93
C GLU A 73 -2.82 -4.60 3.26
N VAL A 74 -3.48 -4.83 2.13
CA VAL A 74 -3.33 -6.06 1.34
C VAL A 74 -1.95 -5.97 0.71
N ARG A 75 -0.95 -6.54 1.39
CA ARG A 75 0.37 -6.80 0.83
C ARG A 75 0.20 -8.04 -0.05
N GLU A 76 0.15 -7.85 -1.36
CA GLU A 76 0.09 -8.97 -2.30
C GLU A 76 1.49 -9.58 -2.47
N ASP A 77 1.56 -10.89 -2.74
CA ASP A 77 2.83 -11.64 -2.72
C ASP A 77 3.89 -11.08 -3.69
N TRP A 78 3.45 -10.44 -4.79
CA TRP A 78 4.35 -9.77 -5.75
C TRP A 78 5.10 -8.57 -5.14
N GLU A 79 4.59 -7.94 -4.08
CA GLU A 79 5.24 -6.82 -3.39
C GLU A 79 6.51 -7.24 -2.64
N SER A 80 6.68 -8.54 -2.37
CA SER A 80 7.87 -9.07 -1.68
C SER A 80 8.99 -9.46 -2.64
N GLU A 81 8.69 -9.57 -3.93
CA GLU A 81 9.57 -10.20 -4.91
C GLU A 81 9.99 -9.22 -6.03
N PHE A 82 9.20 -8.19 -6.33
CA PHE A 82 9.47 -7.25 -7.42
C PHE A 82 9.05 -5.79 -7.07
N GLY A 83 9.96 -4.96 -6.52
CA GLY A 83 9.80 -3.52 -6.73
C GLY A 83 10.34 -2.55 -5.66
N PRO A 84 10.34 -1.24 -6.00
CA PRO A 84 10.94 -0.14 -5.24
C PRO A 84 10.26 0.12 -3.90
N HIS A 85 10.85 0.97 -3.05
CA HIS A 85 10.45 1.16 -1.66
C HIS A 85 8.97 1.53 -1.52
N TRP A 86 8.24 0.82 -0.67
CA TRP A 86 6.86 1.18 -0.34
C TRP A 86 6.83 2.50 0.45
N PHE A 87 5.91 3.40 0.07
CA PHE A 87 5.65 4.65 0.80
C PHE A 87 4.28 4.62 1.46
N SER A 88 4.23 5.03 2.73
CA SER A 88 2.95 5.26 3.40
C SER A 88 2.22 6.46 2.78
N TYR A 89 0.92 6.32 2.54
CA TYR A 89 0.05 7.45 2.17
C TYR A 89 0.26 8.66 3.09
N LYS A 90 0.42 8.42 4.40
CA LYS A 90 0.60 9.50 5.40
C LYS A 90 1.86 10.30 5.15
N ASP A 91 2.93 9.65 4.69
CA ASP A 91 4.21 10.30 4.42
C ASP A 91 4.15 11.08 3.12
N LEU A 92 3.53 10.53 2.07
CA LEU A 92 3.29 11.24 0.82
C LEU A 92 2.36 12.45 1.02
N PHE A 93 1.27 12.28 1.76
CA PHE A 93 0.36 13.37 2.12
C PHE A 93 1.10 14.50 2.86
N LYS A 94 2.00 14.16 3.80
CA LYS A 94 2.83 15.16 4.48
C LYS A 94 3.85 15.80 3.54
N ALA A 95 4.48 15.02 2.66
CA ALA A 95 5.49 15.49 1.72
C ALA A 95 4.91 16.47 0.70
N THR A 96 3.69 16.22 0.22
CA THR A 96 2.96 17.08 -0.73
C THR A 96 2.13 18.17 -0.04
N GLN A 97 2.24 18.31 1.29
CA GLN A 97 1.47 19.25 2.12
C GLN A 97 -0.05 19.09 1.99
N GLY A 98 -0.50 17.86 1.78
CA GLY A 98 -1.91 17.50 1.62
C GLY A 98 -2.40 17.60 0.18
N PHE A 99 -1.53 17.35 -0.81
CA PHE A 99 -1.85 17.45 -2.24
C PHE A 99 -2.45 18.81 -2.61
N LYS A 100 -1.88 19.90 -2.06
CA LYS A 100 -2.34 21.26 -2.33
C LYS A 100 -2.07 21.63 -3.79
N SER A 101 -2.98 22.40 -4.39
CA SER A 101 -2.86 22.90 -5.77
C SER A 101 -1.54 23.64 -6.06
N LYS A 102 -0.99 24.37 -5.08
CA LYS A 102 0.32 25.04 -5.20
C LYS A 102 1.49 24.09 -5.49
N ASN A 103 1.34 22.81 -5.19
CA ASN A 103 2.34 21.77 -5.43
C ASN A 103 2.02 20.94 -6.68
N LEU A 104 0.93 21.24 -7.39
CA LEU A 104 0.57 20.57 -8.64
C LEU A 104 1.58 20.95 -9.73
N VAL A 105 2.21 19.94 -10.30
CA VAL A 105 3.21 20.07 -11.37
C VAL A 105 2.54 19.90 -12.74
N GLY A 106 1.54 19.04 -12.82
CA GLY A 106 0.77 18.78 -14.03
C GLY A 106 -0.42 17.87 -13.75
N ALA A 107 -1.42 17.92 -14.62
CA ALA A 107 -2.59 17.06 -14.60
C ALA A 107 -2.92 16.63 -16.03
N GLY A 108 -3.36 15.39 -16.22
CA GLY A 108 -3.71 14.85 -17.53
C GLY A 108 -4.42 13.50 -17.43
N GLY A 109 -4.52 12.79 -18.56
CA GLY A 109 -5.23 11.50 -18.65
C GLY A 109 -4.69 10.41 -17.72
N PHE A 110 -3.44 10.54 -17.26
CA PHE A 110 -2.78 9.61 -16.34
C PHE A 110 -2.92 10.01 -14.86
N GLY A 111 -3.68 11.07 -14.57
CA GLY A 111 -3.87 11.62 -13.22
C GLY A 111 -3.08 12.91 -12.96
N GLU A 112 -2.77 13.14 -11.70
CA GLU A 112 -2.19 14.39 -11.20
C GLU A 112 -0.78 14.15 -10.65
N VAL A 113 0.16 15.05 -10.94
CA VAL A 113 1.54 14.96 -10.44
C VAL A 113 1.79 16.11 -9.46
N TYR A 114 2.21 15.76 -8.24
CA TYR A 114 2.50 16.73 -7.18
C TYR A 114 3.98 16.72 -6.81
N ARG A 115 4.58 17.91 -6.64
CA ARG A 115 5.89 18.06 -6.00
C ARG A 115 5.76 17.81 -4.51
N GLY A 116 6.72 17.09 -3.93
CA GLY A 116 6.81 16.88 -2.50
C GLY A 116 8.26 16.85 -2.03
N VAL A 117 8.44 16.98 -0.71
CA VAL A 117 9.75 16.84 -0.07
C VAL A 117 9.63 15.82 1.06
N LEU A 118 10.43 14.75 0.98
CA LEU A 118 10.49 13.73 2.01
C LEU A 118 11.08 14.31 3.31
N LYS A 119 10.39 14.14 4.43
CA LYS A 119 10.77 14.79 5.70
C LYS A 119 12.14 14.38 6.23
N LEU A 120 12.45 13.08 6.13
CA LEU A 120 13.66 12.48 6.69
C LEU A 120 14.89 12.77 5.83
N SER A 121 14.81 12.48 4.54
CA SER A 121 15.94 12.63 3.61
C SER A 121 16.06 14.02 2.99
N LYS A 122 15.06 14.89 3.15
CA LYS A 122 14.93 16.18 2.45
C LYS A 122 14.95 16.08 0.93
N LYS A 123 14.80 14.87 0.39
CA LYS A 123 14.79 14.61 -1.04
C LYS A 123 13.51 15.12 -1.68
N GLU A 124 13.65 15.82 -2.79
CA GLU A 124 12.53 16.24 -3.62
C GLU A 124 12.00 15.07 -4.45
N ILE A 125 10.68 14.94 -4.49
CA ILE A 125 9.98 13.85 -5.17
C ILE A 125 8.82 14.40 -6.01
N ALA A 126 8.49 13.66 -7.07
CA ALA A 126 7.24 13.81 -7.80
C ALA A 126 6.30 12.65 -7.42
N VAL A 127 5.08 12.97 -6.99
CA VAL A 127 4.06 11.99 -6.64
C VAL A 127 2.98 12.03 -7.71
N LYS A 128 2.98 11.03 -8.60
CA LYS A 128 1.95 10.82 -9.63
C LYS A 128 0.80 10.04 -8.99
N ARG A 129 -0.33 10.71 -8.76
CA ARG A 129 -1.57 10.15 -8.23
C ARG A 129 -2.45 9.77 -9.43
N MET A 130 -2.65 8.47 -9.62
CA MET A 130 -3.42 7.96 -10.75
C MET A 130 -4.92 8.28 -10.56
N SER A 131 -5.63 8.59 -11.65
CA SER A 131 -7.07 8.82 -11.61
C SER A 131 -7.82 7.56 -11.16
N HIS A 132 -8.77 7.70 -10.24
CA HIS A 132 -9.47 6.57 -9.61
C HIS A 132 -10.48 5.85 -10.53
N GLU A 133 -10.80 6.43 -11.69
CA GLU A 133 -12.03 6.11 -12.44
C GLU A 133 -11.87 5.09 -13.57
N SER A 134 -10.69 4.49 -13.80
CA SER A 134 -10.50 3.57 -14.93
C SER A 134 -9.75 2.28 -14.57
N ARG A 135 -10.21 1.15 -15.14
CA ARG A 135 -9.44 -0.11 -15.20
C ARG A 135 -8.05 0.12 -15.83
N GLN A 136 -7.95 1.12 -16.69
CA GLN A 136 -6.72 1.52 -17.36
C GLN A 136 -5.66 2.05 -16.38
N GLY A 137 -6.03 2.92 -15.42
CA GLY A 137 -5.08 3.47 -14.44
C GLY A 137 -4.46 2.41 -13.53
N MET A 138 -5.19 1.34 -13.18
CA MET A 138 -4.63 0.20 -12.45
C MET A 138 -3.62 -0.59 -13.30
N LYS A 139 -3.93 -0.79 -14.59
CA LYS A 139 -3.05 -1.50 -15.51
C LYS A 139 -1.74 -0.72 -15.69
N GLU A 140 -1.82 0.58 -15.92
CA GLU A 140 -0.65 1.47 -16.04
C GLU A 140 0.17 1.49 -14.75
N PHE A 141 -0.48 1.56 -13.58
CA PHE A 141 0.20 1.48 -12.30
C PHE A 141 1.00 0.18 -12.15
N ILE A 142 0.39 -0.97 -12.43
CA ILE A 142 1.07 -2.26 -12.38
C ILE A 142 2.19 -2.30 -13.40
N THR A 143 1.95 -1.83 -14.63
CA THR A 143 2.96 -1.76 -15.68
C THR A 143 4.15 -0.91 -15.26
N GLU A 144 3.97 0.29 -14.70
CA GLU A 144 5.08 1.12 -14.22
C GLU A 144 5.86 0.42 -13.10
N VAL A 145 5.18 -0.13 -12.10
CA VAL A 145 5.84 -0.80 -10.96
C VAL A 145 6.66 -2.02 -11.43
N VAL A 146 6.11 -2.83 -12.34
CA VAL A 146 6.79 -4.03 -12.87
C VAL A 146 7.88 -3.67 -13.86
N SER A 147 7.66 -2.67 -14.72
CA SER A 147 8.58 -2.32 -15.82
C SER A 147 9.78 -1.53 -15.34
N ILE A 148 9.56 -0.40 -14.65
CA ILE A 148 10.64 0.51 -14.25
C ILE A 148 11.08 0.33 -12.80
N GLY A 149 10.37 -0.46 -12.00
CA GLY A 149 10.70 -0.69 -10.60
C GLY A 149 12.12 -1.23 -10.36
N ARG A 150 12.69 -1.95 -11.32
CA ARG A 150 14.06 -2.50 -11.27
C ARG A 150 15.05 -1.77 -12.19
N LEU A 151 14.57 -0.95 -13.12
CA LEU A 151 15.44 -0.22 -14.03
C LEU A 151 16.14 0.90 -13.29
N ARG A 152 17.45 1.04 -13.54
CA ARG A 152 18.25 2.14 -13.01
C ARG A 152 19.20 2.62 -14.09
N HIS A 153 18.96 3.83 -14.58
CA HIS A 153 19.81 4.43 -15.60
C HIS A 153 19.75 5.96 -15.50
N ARG A 154 20.88 6.63 -15.76
CA ARG A 154 21.02 8.08 -15.60
C ARG A 154 20.07 8.90 -16.49
N ASN A 155 19.66 8.32 -17.62
CA ASN A 155 18.74 8.94 -18.59
C ASN A 155 17.31 8.40 -18.51
N LEU A 156 16.96 7.74 -17.40
CA LEU A 156 15.59 7.37 -17.07
C LEU A 156 15.15 8.11 -15.80
N VAL A 157 13.87 8.45 -15.72
CA VAL A 157 13.28 9.03 -14.50
C VAL A 157 13.11 7.90 -13.49
N GLN A 158 13.86 7.96 -12.39
CA GLN A 158 13.89 6.86 -11.43
C GLN A 158 12.58 6.75 -10.66
N LEU A 159 11.91 5.59 -10.78
CA LEU A 159 10.86 5.20 -9.85
C LEU A 159 11.50 4.87 -8.50
N LEU A 160 11.17 5.65 -7.48
CA LEU A 160 11.65 5.50 -6.10
C LEU A 160 10.79 4.55 -5.29
N GLY A 161 9.51 4.43 -5.66
CA GLY A 161 8.55 3.67 -4.91
C GLY A 161 7.12 3.89 -5.35
N TYR A 162 6.21 3.25 -4.63
CA TYR A 162 4.77 3.39 -4.85
C TYR A 162 4.01 3.38 -3.53
N SER A 163 2.75 3.79 -3.59
CA SER A 163 1.80 3.72 -2.49
C SER A 163 0.44 3.33 -3.01
N ARG A 164 -0.18 2.34 -2.35
CA ARG A 164 -1.51 1.84 -2.69
C ARG A 164 -2.38 1.80 -1.44
N ARG A 165 -3.50 2.54 -1.45
CA ARG A 165 -4.42 2.57 -0.30
C ARG A 165 -5.86 2.87 -0.71
N LYS A 166 -6.79 1.94 -0.47
CA LYS A 166 -8.25 2.13 -0.65
C LYS A 166 -8.63 2.76 -2.01
N GLY A 167 -7.96 2.33 -3.09
CA GLY A 167 -8.20 2.87 -4.42
C GLY A 167 -7.29 4.02 -4.84
N GLU A 168 -6.57 4.64 -3.90
CA GLU A 168 -5.51 5.60 -4.20
C GLU A 168 -4.27 4.84 -4.67
N LEU A 169 -3.87 5.08 -5.91
CA LEU A 169 -2.65 4.56 -6.52
C LEU A 169 -1.70 5.71 -6.76
N MET A 170 -0.51 5.64 -6.19
CA MET A 170 0.50 6.68 -6.33
C MET A 170 1.86 6.09 -6.66
N LEU A 171 2.55 6.72 -7.60
CA LEU A 171 3.92 6.43 -7.98
C LEU A 171 4.82 7.58 -7.54
N VAL A 172 5.99 7.25 -7.02
CA VAL A 172 6.92 8.20 -6.44
C VAL A 172 8.19 8.19 -7.27
N TYR A 173 8.50 9.34 -7.87
CA TYR A 173 9.62 9.55 -8.78
C TYR A 173 10.61 10.57 -8.23
N ASP A 174 11.84 10.55 -8.75
CA ASP A 174 12.73 11.71 -8.64
C ASP A 174 12.08 12.95 -9.25
N TYR A 175 12.15 14.09 -8.55
CA TYR A 175 11.62 15.35 -9.07
C TYR A 175 12.53 15.94 -10.14
N MET A 176 11.94 16.28 -11.29
CA MET A 176 12.63 16.89 -12.43
C MET A 176 12.36 18.39 -12.42
N SER A 177 13.32 19.17 -11.90
CA SER A 177 13.13 20.59 -11.59
C SER A 177 12.91 21.48 -12.81
N ASN A 178 13.44 21.07 -13.98
CA ASN A 178 13.32 21.84 -15.21
C ASN A 178 12.12 21.41 -16.07
N GLY A 179 11.28 20.48 -15.58
CA GLY A 179 10.06 20.07 -16.26
C GLY A 179 10.30 19.26 -17.54
N SER A 180 9.32 19.26 -18.44
CA SER A 180 9.30 18.46 -19.66
C SER A 180 9.87 19.23 -20.87
N LEU A 181 10.44 18.52 -21.83
CA LEU A 181 11.12 19.07 -23.00
C LEU A 181 10.17 19.81 -23.95
N ASP A 182 8.92 19.36 -24.06
CA ASP A 182 7.87 20.01 -24.86
C ASP A 182 7.68 21.49 -24.50
N LYS A 183 7.88 21.86 -23.22
CA LYS A 183 7.83 23.26 -22.75
C LYS A 183 8.91 24.13 -23.37
N TYR A 184 10.05 23.56 -23.76
CA TYR A 184 11.16 24.29 -24.37
C TYR A 184 11.07 24.31 -25.90
N ILE A 185 10.29 23.41 -26.49
CA ILE A 185 10.11 23.30 -27.94
C ILE A 185 8.88 24.10 -28.41
N HIS A 186 7.76 24.00 -27.69
CA HIS A 186 6.46 24.51 -28.15
C HIS A 186 6.00 25.78 -27.45
N CYS A 187 6.55 26.14 -26.29
CA CYS A 187 6.17 27.40 -25.65
C CYS A 187 6.91 28.57 -26.28
N GLN A 188 6.23 29.32 -27.14
CA GLN A 188 6.73 30.58 -27.70
C GLN A 188 6.37 31.77 -26.80
N GLY A 189 7.32 32.69 -26.62
CA GLY A 189 7.19 33.94 -25.86
C GLY A 189 8.57 34.50 -25.50
N ASP A 190 8.70 35.84 -25.49
CA ASP A 190 9.99 36.53 -25.42
C ASP A 190 10.80 36.28 -24.13
N ASP A 191 10.14 35.88 -23.04
CA ASP A 191 10.77 35.63 -21.72
C ASP A 191 10.98 34.15 -21.39
N LYS A 192 10.80 33.22 -22.35
CA LYS A 192 10.84 31.79 -22.05
C LYS A 192 12.21 31.15 -22.36
N PRO A 193 12.70 30.26 -21.47
CA PRO A 193 13.97 29.61 -21.64
C PRO A 193 13.94 28.72 -22.89
N THR A 194 14.88 28.94 -23.81
CA THR A 194 15.10 28.09 -24.98
C THR A 194 16.38 27.28 -24.80
N LEU A 195 16.39 26.06 -25.31
CA LEU A 195 17.59 25.22 -25.30
C LEU A 195 18.52 25.64 -26.43
N ASN A 196 19.79 25.89 -26.10
CA ASN A 196 20.83 26.03 -27.10
C ASN A 196 21.16 24.68 -27.76
N TRP A 197 21.93 24.70 -28.86
CA TRP A 197 22.23 23.48 -29.62
C TRP A 197 22.97 22.42 -28.80
N ALA A 198 23.94 22.83 -27.98
CA ALA A 198 24.70 21.90 -27.14
C ALA A 198 23.78 21.18 -26.14
N GLN A 199 22.86 21.90 -25.50
CA GLN A 199 21.87 21.33 -24.59
C GLN A 199 20.93 20.36 -25.32
N ARG A 200 20.43 20.73 -26.51
CA ARG A 200 19.58 19.84 -27.34
C ARG A 200 20.32 18.55 -27.67
N PHE A 201 21.59 18.64 -28.09
CA PHE A 201 22.40 17.48 -28.40
C PHE A 201 22.61 16.58 -27.17
N GLN A 202 22.86 17.16 -25.98
CA GLN A 202 22.96 16.37 -24.74
C GLN A 202 21.65 15.65 -24.41
N VAL A 203 20.50 16.30 -24.58
CA VAL A 203 19.19 15.66 -24.39
C VAL A 203 19.00 14.50 -25.37
N ILE A 204 19.25 14.71 -26.67
CA ILE A 204 19.15 13.67 -27.71
C ILE A 204 20.04 12.48 -27.37
N LYS A 205 21.32 12.73 -27.08
CA LYS A 205 22.28 11.70 -26.70
C LYS A 205 21.85 10.94 -25.45
N GLY A 206 21.35 11.66 -24.45
CA GLY A 206 20.87 11.08 -23.20
C GLY A 206 19.70 10.12 -23.44
N ILE A 207 18.69 10.56 -24.18
CA ILE A 207 17.52 9.72 -24.50
C ILE A 207 17.91 8.52 -25.37
N ALA A 208 18.76 8.70 -26.38
CA ALA A 208 19.29 7.58 -27.16
C ALA A 208 20.02 6.54 -26.28
N THR A 209 20.81 7.00 -25.31
CA THR A 209 21.50 6.12 -24.35
C THR A 209 20.50 5.38 -23.47
N GLY A 210 19.44 6.07 -23.02
CA GLY A 210 18.33 5.46 -22.28
C GLY A 210 17.61 4.38 -23.07
N LEU A 211 17.31 4.63 -24.36
CA LEU A 211 16.65 3.65 -25.24
C LEU A 211 17.54 2.44 -25.50
N LEU A 212 18.82 2.64 -25.78
CA LEU A 212 19.78 1.54 -25.93
C LEU A 212 19.80 0.64 -24.68
N TYR A 213 19.77 1.25 -23.49
CA TYR A 213 19.71 0.50 -22.24
C TYR A 213 18.44 -0.34 -22.14
N LEU A 214 17.28 0.24 -22.46
CA LEU A 214 15.97 -0.43 -22.43
C LEU A 214 15.87 -1.57 -23.44
N HIS A 215 16.42 -1.38 -24.64
CA HIS A 215 16.27 -2.32 -25.75
C HIS A 215 17.28 -3.47 -25.69
N GLU A 216 18.51 -3.21 -25.24
CA GLU A 216 19.61 -4.19 -25.37
C GLU A 216 20.32 -4.54 -24.07
N LYS A 217 20.45 -3.61 -23.11
CA LYS A 217 21.36 -3.80 -21.97
C LYS A 217 20.69 -4.31 -20.70
N TRP A 218 19.35 -4.28 -20.64
CA TRP A 218 18.61 -4.82 -19.51
C TRP A 218 18.28 -6.30 -19.69
N GLU A 219 17.93 -6.99 -18.60
CA GLU A 219 17.55 -8.41 -18.57
C GLU A 219 16.43 -8.75 -19.56
N LYS A 220 15.51 -7.81 -19.79
CA LYS A 220 14.40 -7.93 -20.74
C LYS A 220 14.43 -6.74 -21.70
N VAL A 221 13.91 -6.96 -22.91
CA VAL A 221 13.64 -5.88 -23.86
C VAL A 221 12.45 -5.09 -23.37
N VAL A 222 12.65 -3.80 -23.11
CA VAL A 222 11.60 -2.87 -22.69
C VAL A 222 11.22 -1.97 -23.85
N VAL A 223 10.03 -2.14 -24.41
CA VAL A 223 9.47 -1.23 -25.42
C VAL A 223 8.61 -0.19 -24.70
N HIS A 224 8.95 1.09 -24.82
CA HIS A 224 8.33 2.20 -24.09
C HIS A 224 6.94 2.55 -24.62
N ARG A 225 6.78 2.64 -25.95
CA ARG A 225 5.51 2.86 -26.67
C ARG A 225 4.83 4.23 -26.50
N ASP A 226 5.49 5.18 -25.84
CA ASP A 226 4.98 6.56 -25.69
C ASP A 226 6.14 7.55 -25.59
N ILE A 227 7.13 7.40 -26.48
CA ILE A 227 8.23 8.36 -26.59
C ILE A 227 7.68 9.61 -27.27
N LYS A 228 7.86 10.75 -26.60
CA LYS A 228 7.47 12.09 -27.05
C LYS A 228 8.15 13.15 -26.20
N ALA A 229 8.18 14.38 -26.68
CA ALA A 229 8.81 15.49 -25.97
C ALA A 229 8.23 15.73 -24.55
N SER A 230 6.93 15.49 -24.32
CA SER A 230 6.32 15.68 -22.99
C SER A 230 6.77 14.63 -21.97
N ASN A 231 7.25 13.47 -22.43
CA ASN A 231 7.73 12.37 -21.58
C ASN A 231 9.25 12.41 -21.38
N VAL A 232 9.95 13.32 -22.04
CA VAL A 232 11.35 13.64 -21.77
C VAL A 232 11.40 14.76 -20.73
N LEU A 233 11.84 14.42 -19.53
CA LEU A 233 11.98 15.36 -18.42
C LEU A 233 13.43 15.82 -18.28
N LEU A 234 13.62 17.03 -17.77
CA LEU A 234 14.91 17.67 -17.56
C LEU A 234 15.22 17.76 -16.06
N ASP A 235 16.35 17.19 -15.66
CA ASP A 235 16.84 17.36 -14.29
C ASP A 235 17.49 18.74 -14.07
N HIS A 236 17.94 19.00 -12.85
CA HIS A 236 18.56 20.27 -12.44
C HIS A 236 19.78 20.71 -13.28
N GLU A 237 20.46 19.77 -13.94
CA GLU A 237 21.61 20.03 -14.82
C GLU A 237 21.22 20.12 -16.30
N MET A 238 19.92 20.14 -16.62
CA MET A 238 19.37 20.11 -17.97
C MET A 238 19.64 18.81 -18.74
N ASN A 239 19.90 17.70 -18.04
CA ASN A 239 20.04 16.40 -18.69
C ASN A 239 18.67 15.79 -18.97
N GLY A 240 18.52 15.22 -20.17
CA GLY A 240 17.30 14.50 -20.59
C GLY A 240 17.14 13.15 -19.90
N ARG A 241 15.95 12.92 -19.34
CA ARG A 241 15.53 11.67 -18.71
C ARG A 241 14.17 11.23 -19.22
N LEU A 242 14.08 10.01 -19.74
CA LEU A 242 12.83 9.44 -20.22
C LEU A 242 11.97 8.97 -19.03
N GLY A 243 10.73 9.43 -18.98
CA GLY A 243 9.73 9.04 -17.98
C GLY A 243 8.45 8.52 -18.62
N ASP A 244 7.48 8.20 -17.75
CA ASP A 244 6.14 7.71 -18.10
C ASP A 244 6.08 6.35 -18.81
N PHE A 245 6.28 5.29 -18.03
CA PHE A 245 6.32 3.90 -18.51
C PHE A 245 4.96 3.21 -18.47
N GLY A 246 3.85 3.95 -18.33
CA GLY A 246 2.49 3.39 -18.19
C GLY A 246 2.06 2.47 -19.32
N LEU A 247 2.60 2.68 -20.52
CA LEU A 247 2.27 1.90 -21.72
C LEU A 247 3.34 0.85 -22.09
N ALA A 248 4.41 0.76 -21.30
CA ALA A 248 5.58 -0.05 -21.60
C ALA A 248 5.27 -1.55 -21.63
N ARG A 249 6.10 -2.31 -22.36
CA ARG A 249 6.00 -3.77 -22.49
C ARG A 249 7.37 -4.42 -22.35
N LEU A 250 7.40 -5.55 -21.65
CA LEU A 250 8.59 -6.35 -21.42
C LEU A 250 8.51 -7.62 -22.26
N TYR A 251 9.59 -7.91 -22.97
CA TYR A 251 9.76 -9.12 -23.77
C TYR A 251 11.08 -9.79 -23.39
N ASP A 252 11.13 -11.12 -23.46
CA ASP A 252 12.40 -11.82 -23.34
C ASP A 252 13.21 -11.63 -24.64
N HIS A 253 14.54 -11.54 -24.50
CA HIS A 253 15.43 -11.37 -25.64
C HIS A 253 15.24 -12.50 -26.66
N GLY A 254 15.15 -12.14 -27.94
CA GLY A 254 14.92 -13.09 -29.03
C GLY A 254 13.45 -13.52 -29.25
N THR A 255 12.50 -12.98 -28.48
CA THR A 255 11.07 -13.27 -28.67
C THR A 255 10.44 -12.30 -29.68
N ASP A 256 9.61 -12.83 -30.58
CA ASP A 256 8.86 -12.01 -31.51
C ASP A 256 7.80 -11.15 -30.81
N PRO A 257 7.66 -9.87 -31.19
CA PRO A 257 6.64 -9.02 -30.62
C PRO A 257 5.23 -9.51 -30.93
N GLN A 258 4.45 -9.72 -29.88
CA GLN A 258 3.05 -10.10 -29.98
C GLN A 258 2.17 -8.90 -30.35
N SER A 259 1.05 -9.16 -31.01
CA SER A 259 0.05 -8.13 -31.31
C SER A 259 -0.49 -7.52 -30.00
N THR A 260 -0.53 -6.20 -29.95
CA THR A 260 -0.97 -5.43 -28.78
C THR A 260 -2.06 -4.45 -29.16
N HIS A 261 -2.81 -3.96 -28.17
CA HIS A 261 -3.69 -2.81 -28.39
C HIS A 261 -2.87 -1.62 -28.88
N MET A 262 -3.34 -0.98 -29.95
CA MET A 262 -2.78 0.26 -30.48
C MET A 262 -2.93 1.35 -29.42
N VAL A 263 -1.81 1.77 -28.84
CA VAL A 263 -1.72 2.85 -27.85
C VAL A 263 -0.47 3.69 -28.16
N GLY A 264 -0.43 4.91 -27.63
CA GLY A 264 0.61 5.89 -27.86
C GLY A 264 0.03 7.20 -28.41
N THR A 265 0.91 8.14 -28.70
CA THR A 265 0.51 9.50 -29.10
C THR A 265 0.51 9.66 -30.63
N MET A 266 -0.61 10.13 -31.19
CA MET A 266 -0.71 10.42 -32.64
C MET A 266 0.41 11.38 -33.08
N GLY A 267 1.01 11.10 -34.23
CA GLY A 267 2.21 11.80 -34.73
C GLY A 267 3.53 11.12 -34.35
N TYR A 268 3.56 10.34 -33.27
CA TYR A 268 4.73 9.54 -32.84
C TYR A 268 4.57 8.04 -33.15
N LEU A 269 3.40 7.61 -33.61
CA LEU A 269 3.13 6.20 -33.92
C LEU A 269 3.82 5.78 -35.21
N ALA A 270 4.65 4.74 -35.12
CA ALA A 270 5.27 4.11 -36.28
C ALA A 270 4.22 3.50 -37.22
N PRO A 271 4.39 3.61 -38.55
CA PRO A 271 3.39 3.14 -39.51
C PRO A 271 3.15 1.62 -39.42
N GLU A 272 4.20 0.83 -39.14
CA GLU A 272 4.10 -0.61 -38.93
C GLU A 272 3.31 -0.97 -37.67
N LEU A 273 3.36 -0.14 -36.62
CA LEU A 273 2.56 -0.33 -35.41
C LEU A 273 1.08 -0.10 -35.71
N VAL A 274 0.75 0.90 -36.52
CA VAL A 274 -0.63 1.19 -36.94
C VAL A 274 -1.19 0.04 -37.80
N ARG A 275 -0.36 -0.53 -38.69
CA ARG A 275 -0.78 -1.61 -39.59
C ARG A 275 -0.89 -2.98 -38.90
N THR A 276 0.05 -3.31 -38.02
CA THR A 276 0.20 -4.68 -37.49
C THR A 276 -0.19 -4.83 -36.02
N GLY A 277 -0.29 -3.73 -35.28
CA GLY A 277 -0.48 -3.74 -33.83
C GLY A 277 0.72 -4.26 -33.03
N LYS A 278 1.84 -4.58 -33.69
CA LYS A 278 3.04 -5.13 -33.05
C LYS A 278 4.00 -4.01 -32.66
N ALA A 279 4.17 -3.80 -31.36
CA ALA A 279 5.13 -2.84 -30.83
C ALA A 279 6.51 -3.50 -30.71
N SER A 280 7.56 -2.83 -31.18
CA SER A 280 8.94 -3.33 -31.16
C SER A 280 9.91 -2.21 -30.77
N PRO A 281 11.18 -2.53 -30.46
CA PRO A 281 12.21 -1.51 -30.29
C PRO A 281 12.28 -0.51 -31.45
N LEU A 282 12.04 -0.96 -32.69
CA LEU A 282 12.03 -0.08 -33.87
C LEU A 282 10.88 0.94 -33.85
N THR A 283 9.74 0.58 -33.25
CA THR A 283 8.63 1.53 -33.09
C THR A 283 8.98 2.65 -32.10
N ASP A 284 9.82 2.36 -31.11
CA ASP A 284 10.38 3.38 -30.21
C ASP A 284 11.43 4.24 -30.93
N VAL A 285 12.25 3.64 -31.80
CA VAL A 285 13.22 4.37 -32.63
C VAL A 285 12.53 5.33 -33.59
N TYR A 286 11.41 4.93 -34.21
CA TYR A 286 10.60 5.82 -35.02
C TYR A 286 10.08 7.01 -34.20
N ALA A 287 9.52 6.76 -33.01
CA ALA A 287 9.00 7.81 -32.13
C ALA A 287 10.10 8.73 -31.57
N PHE A 288 11.34 8.24 -31.49
CA PHE A 288 12.51 9.03 -31.11
C PHE A 288 12.98 9.98 -32.21
N GLY A 289 12.84 9.58 -33.48
CA GLY A 289 13.19 10.39 -34.65
C GLY A 289 12.26 11.56 -34.87
#